data_AF-R7KVP7-F1
#
_entry.id   AF-R7KVP7-F1
#
_cell.length_a   1.000
_cell.length_b   1.000
_cell.length_c   1.000
_cell.angle_alpha   90.00
_cell.angle_beta   90.00
_cell.angle_gamma   90.00
#
_symmetry.space_group_name_H-M   'P 1'
#
loop_
_entity.id
_entity.type
_entity.pdbx_description
1 polymer ?
#
loop_
_entity_poly.entity_id
_entity_poly.type
_entity_poly.pdbx_seq_one_letter_code
_entity_poly.pdbx_strand_id
1 'polypeptide(L)'
;MIKRKRNAAVIAAALMAATMLGGCDTNDNTPLPTDTVTETQAETSVTTATTVSEKPQETAVSDSTETVAETTVPESTAANETPETTVSESEAQEETSETTTVSIAVESETVSEESTEKDMDWSSSAIAFSAAGNPVYFPANGEKSPYTDRKTIDHPYSYYTLNDRHQKIYDELVTALLDCESSIKFSYYDEVTFDDLFSIYQLIYNDEYRLFYISPTIEYTQDKTTGFVTQMRLLYNYDADVIADMKAEVEEEAEKILSQITPDMSDYEIVKLFHDSVIISCKYSGEAENPNTIYGCLVDKEALCQAYSQTFTYLCHRAGIKTLVVLGVANEPHMWNIVEMGGDYYHIDLTWDDPDRSRNPDSVRYDYFGLTDERIRELRQVDDYEYEVPAANGTKYQYYSYNDLVAADTEEAKAIITREALKAAENGSSTVQFMCADSEAFDEITSALFSNAQGNVITVLEAAKKQAARLFNTESVYHNSNENTLTVKIFLDYLD
;
A
#
# COMPACT_ATOMS: atom_id res chain seq x y z
N MET A 1 33.13 32.32 13.70
CA MET A 1 32.52 31.13 14.32
C MET A 1 31.07 30.86 13.88
N ILE A 2 30.55 31.47 12.81
CA ILE A 2 29.14 31.33 12.36
C ILE A 2 29.07 30.59 11.01
N LYS A 3 29.67 29.39 10.93
CA LYS A 3 29.71 28.55 9.70
C LYS A 3 29.63 27.03 9.96
N ARG A 4 29.19 26.60 11.15
CA ARG A 4 29.08 25.16 11.52
C ARG A 4 27.77 24.76 12.20
N LYS A 5 26.71 25.59 12.09
CA LYS A 5 25.37 25.27 12.63
C LYS A 5 24.26 25.13 11.57
N ARG A 6 24.52 25.39 10.28
CA ARG A 6 23.52 25.22 9.20
C ARG A 6 23.46 23.80 8.62
N ASN A 7 24.45 22.95 8.87
CA ASN A 7 24.52 21.61 8.28
C ASN A 7 23.91 20.50 9.14
N ALA A 8 23.44 20.78 10.37
CA ALA A 8 22.86 19.75 11.24
C ALA A 8 21.39 19.46 10.88
N ALA A 9 20.60 20.47 10.52
CA ALA A 9 19.21 20.30 10.09
C ALA A 9 19.11 19.68 8.67
N VAL A 10 20.00 20.11 7.76
CA VAL A 10 20.05 19.59 6.38
C VAL A 10 20.39 18.10 6.32
N ILE A 11 21.17 17.59 7.28
CA ILE A 11 21.49 16.15 7.36
C ILE A 11 20.33 15.34 7.95
N ALA A 12 19.48 15.93 8.81
CA ALA A 12 18.32 15.23 9.37
C ALA A 12 17.24 14.96 8.31
N ALA A 13 16.88 15.98 7.51
CA ALA A 13 15.94 15.81 6.40
C ALA A 13 16.49 14.86 5.31
N ALA A 14 17.80 14.92 5.03
CA ALA A 14 18.45 14.02 4.06
C ALA A 14 18.56 12.56 4.55
N LEU A 15 18.65 12.29 5.86
CA LEU A 15 18.57 10.92 6.37
C LEU A 15 17.15 10.35 6.30
N MET A 16 16.11 11.18 6.47
CA MET A 16 14.73 10.74 6.20
C MET A 16 14.50 10.47 4.71
N ALA A 17 15.14 11.20 3.79
CA ALA A 17 15.06 10.87 2.36
C ALA A 17 15.61 9.47 2.05
N ALA A 18 16.64 9.00 2.75
CA ALA A 18 17.18 7.65 2.56
C ALA A 18 16.25 6.52 3.06
N THR A 19 15.33 6.80 4.00
CA THR A 19 14.30 5.86 4.46
C THR A 19 12.98 6.02 3.71
N MET A 20 12.64 7.24 3.26
CA MET A 20 11.42 7.54 2.48
C MET A 20 11.52 7.18 1.00
N LEU A 21 12.73 6.95 0.45
CA LEU A 21 12.94 6.49 -0.92
C LEU A 21 13.00 4.96 -1.05
N GLY A 22 12.95 4.24 0.09
CA GLY A 22 12.64 2.81 0.12
C GLY A 22 11.14 2.56 -0.02
N GLY A 23 10.53 3.01 -1.11
CA GLY A 23 9.23 2.47 -1.52
C GLY A 23 9.36 0.96 -1.78
N CYS A 24 8.27 0.20 -1.61
CA CYS A 24 8.24 -1.26 -1.86
C CYS A 24 9.00 -1.58 -3.16
N ASP A 25 10.17 -2.23 -3.06
CA ASP A 25 11.17 -2.29 -4.14
C ASP A 25 10.58 -3.03 -5.34
N THR A 26 10.84 -2.56 -6.56
CA THR A 26 10.26 -3.14 -7.79
C THR A 26 10.79 -4.54 -8.11
N ASN A 27 11.80 -5.01 -7.37
CA ASN A 27 12.26 -6.40 -7.39
C ASN A 27 11.68 -7.26 -6.26
N ASP A 28 10.93 -6.69 -5.32
CA ASP A 28 10.47 -7.37 -4.11
C ASP A 28 9.19 -8.18 -4.37
N ASN A 29 9.36 -9.33 -5.00
CA ASN A 29 8.40 -10.43 -4.98
C ASN A 29 8.46 -11.21 -3.65
N THR A 30 8.85 -10.58 -2.53
CA THR A 30 8.74 -11.18 -1.20
C THR A 30 7.25 -11.42 -0.92
N PRO A 31 6.82 -12.69 -0.76
CA PRO A 31 5.41 -12.95 -0.60
C PRO A 31 4.90 -12.31 0.70
N LEU A 32 3.79 -11.56 0.60
CA LEU A 32 2.94 -11.30 1.77
C LEU A 32 2.76 -12.61 2.55
N PRO A 33 2.71 -12.57 3.89
CA PRO A 33 2.67 -13.77 4.74
C PRO A 33 1.62 -14.73 4.23
N THR A 34 2.11 -15.79 3.57
CA THR A 34 1.26 -16.63 2.75
C THR A 34 0.56 -17.57 3.71
N ASP A 35 -0.75 -17.36 3.87
CA ASP A 35 -1.58 -18.19 4.75
C ASP A 35 -1.30 -19.65 4.45
N THR A 36 -0.66 -20.34 5.40
CA THR A 36 -0.37 -21.77 5.24
C THR A 36 -1.69 -22.52 5.38
N VAL A 37 -2.36 -22.72 4.24
CA VAL A 37 -3.65 -23.39 4.19
C VAL A 37 -3.44 -24.87 4.52
N THR A 38 -4.02 -25.31 5.62
CA THR A 38 -3.98 -26.69 6.09
C THR A 38 -5.25 -27.41 5.68
N GLU A 39 -5.13 -28.65 5.21
CA GLU A 39 -6.27 -29.52 4.90
C GLU A 39 -6.54 -30.45 6.08
N THR A 40 -7.71 -30.34 6.69
CA THR A 40 -8.24 -31.32 7.65
C THR A 40 -9.13 -32.31 6.90
N GLN A 41 -8.89 -33.61 7.04
CA GLN A 41 -9.69 -34.67 6.41
C GLN A 41 -10.60 -35.39 7.40
N ALA A 42 -11.76 -35.86 6.93
CA ALA A 42 -12.64 -36.73 7.69
C ALA A 42 -12.02 -38.12 7.84
N GLU A 43 -11.96 -38.65 9.07
CA GLU A 43 -11.46 -40.00 9.29
C GLU A 43 -12.35 -41.06 8.61
N THR A 44 -11.88 -41.63 7.51
CA THR A 44 -12.48 -42.81 6.91
C THR A 44 -12.09 -44.04 7.74
N SER A 45 -13.02 -44.52 8.58
CA SER A 45 -12.84 -45.74 9.36
C SER A 45 -12.90 -47.01 8.48
N VAL A 46 -11.88 -47.23 7.65
CA VAL A 46 -11.72 -48.43 6.82
C VAL A 46 -10.46 -49.19 7.24
N THR A 47 -10.63 -50.09 8.21
CA THR A 47 -9.56 -50.96 8.69
C THR A 47 -9.21 -52.02 7.63
N THR A 48 -8.22 -51.77 6.79
CA THR A 48 -7.62 -52.83 5.95
C THR A 48 -6.10 -52.77 6.01
N ALA A 49 -5.51 -53.68 6.79
CA ALA A 49 -4.06 -53.84 6.86
C ALA A 49 -3.54 -54.58 5.62
N THR A 50 -2.47 -54.08 4.98
CA THR A 50 -1.54 -54.92 4.21
C THR A 50 -0.12 -54.34 4.29
N THR A 51 0.85 -55.21 4.50
CA THR A 51 2.26 -54.90 4.80
C THR A 51 3.17 -54.92 3.57
N VAL A 52 4.10 -53.94 3.51
CA VAL A 52 5.53 -54.07 3.12
C VAL A 52 5.88 -54.59 1.70
N SER A 53 6.60 -53.76 0.91
CA SER A 53 7.97 -54.09 0.46
C SER A 53 8.71 -52.91 -0.19
N GLU A 54 10.05 -52.98 -0.20
CA GLU A 54 10.98 -51.88 -0.53
C GLU A 54 11.42 -51.80 -2.03
N LYS A 55 12.15 -50.70 -2.31
CA LYS A 55 13.03 -50.33 -3.47
C LYS A 55 13.88 -51.49 -4.09
N PRO A 56 14.62 -51.33 -5.24
CA PRO A 56 15.17 -50.06 -5.79
C PRO A 56 15.19 -49.81 -7.32
N GLN A 57 15.37 -48.51 -7.59
CA GLN A 57 16.01 -47.78 -8.70
C GLN A 57 17.09 -48.50 -9.56
N GLU A 58 17.13 -48.20 -10.88
CA GLU A 58 18.30 -48.42 -11.76
C GLU A 58 18.46 -47.27 -12.79
N THR A 59 19.68 -47.09 -13.30
CA THR A 59 20.18 -45.93 -14.08
C THR A 59 20.53 -46.26 -15.54
N ALA A 60 20.48 -45.29 -16.46
CA ALA A 60 21.23 -45.34 -17.72
C ALA A 60 21.65 -43.95 -18.23
N VAL A 61 22.81 -43.86 -18.88
CA VAL A 61 23.49 -42.64 -19.37
C VAL A 61 24.05 -42.88 -20.78
N SER A 62 23.97 -41.88 -21.66
CA SER A 62 24.76 -41.69 -22.91
C SER A 62 24.45 -40.26 -23.42
N ASP A 63 25.37 -39.30 -23.67
CA ASP A 63 26.68 -39.34 -24.36
C ASP A 63 26.51 -39.81 -25.83
N SER A 64 27.00 -39.16 -26.90
CA SER A 64 28.10 -38.19 -27.03
C SER A 64 28.06 -37.39 -28.37
N THR A 65 28.91 -36.35 -28.45
CA THR A 65 29.67 -35.82 -29.61
C THR A 65 29.07 -34.89 -30.70
N GLU A 66 29.88 -33.84 -30.92
CA GLU A 66 29.90 -32.80 -31.95
C GLU A 66 30.14 -33.30 -33.39
N THR A 67 29.88 -32.45 -34.40
CA THR A 67 30.98 -31.91 -35.25
C THR A 67 30.57 -30.65 -36.04
N VAL A 68 31.58 -29.89 -36.48
CA VAL A 68 31.52 -28.50 -36.98
C VAL A 68 31.89 -28.42 -38.48
N ALA A 69 31.47 -27.33 -39.14
CA ALA A 69 32.13 -26.58 -40.25
C ALA A 69 31.15 -26.23 -41.39
N GLU A 70 31.21 -25.10 -42.14
CA GLU A 70 31.95 -23.82 -42.13
C GLU A 70 31.58 -23.08 -43.45
N THR A 71 31.92 -21.78 -43.57
CA THR A 71 31.92 -20.90 -44.77
C THR A 71 30.57 -20.22 -45.13
N THR A 72 30.49 -18.96 -45.61
CA THR A 72 31.55 -17.95 -45.90
C THR A 72 31.07 -16.48 -45.77
N VAL A 73 32.04 -15.59 -45.55
CA VAL A 73 32.04 -14.09 -45.64
C VAL A 73 32.48 -13.73 -47.13
N PRO A 74 32.41 -12.50 -47.72
CA PRO A 74 32.76 -11.24 -47.07
C PRO A 74 32.11 -9.88 -47.45
N GLU A 75 32.48 -8.97 -46.56
CA GLU A 75 32.44 -7.51 -46.41
C GLU A 75 32.98 -6.64 -47.59
N SER A 76 32.62 -5.36 -47.60
CA SER A 76 33.36 -4.28 -48.27
C SER A 76 33.26 -2.95 -47.50
N THR A 77 34.37 -2.20 -47.49
CA THR A 77 34.63 -0.97 -46.74
C THR A 77 34.20 0.33 -47.44
N ALA A 78 34.07 1.43 -46.69
CA ALA A 78 34.91 2.66 -46.80
C ALA A 78 34.27 3.90 -46.12
N ALA A 79 35.11 4.82 -45.62
CA ALA A 79 34.73 6.07 -44.95
C ALA A 79 34.77 7.30 -45.88
N ASN A 80 34.16 8.44 -45.47
CA ASN A 80 34.86 9.74 -45.54
C ASN A 80 34.23 10.92 -44.75
N GLU A 81 35.13 11.73 -44.15
CA GLU A 81 35.18 13.20 -43.97
C GLU A 81 33.99 14.11 -43.53
N THR A 82 34.32 14.95 -42.54
CA THR A 82 33.68 16.21 -42.12
C THR A 82 33.84 17.34 -43.16
N PRO A 83 33.06 18.43 -43.04
CA PRO A 83 33.72 19.74 -42.99
C PRO A 83 33.17 20.70 -41.91
N GLU A 84 34.05 21.57 -41.40
CA GLU A 84 33.70 22.71 -40.54
C GLU A 84 32.95 23.80 -41.32
N THR A 85 32.16 24.64 -40.64
CA THR A 85 31.87 26.00 -41.12
C THR A 85 31.67 26.95 -39.94
N THR A 86 32.40 28.07 -39.95
CA THR A 86 32.40 29.12 -38.93
C THR A 86 31.44 30.26 -39.31
N VAL A 87 30.56 30.70 -38.40
CA VAL A 87 29.88 32.01 -38.50
C VAL A 87 29.72 32.68 -37.13
N SER A 88 30.12 33.95 -37.10
CA SER A 88 30.07 35.04 -36.10
C SER A 88 29.38 34.87 -34.73
N GLU A 89 30.08 35.41 -33.71
CA GLU A 89 29.52 35.99 -32.49
C GLU A 89 28.48 37.10 -32.79
N SER A 90 27.42 37.15 -32.00
CA SER A 90 26.63 38.37 -31.77
C SER A 90 26.32 38.50 -30.29
N GLU A 91 26.38 39.73 -29.77
CA GLU A 91 26.32 40.05 -28.34
C GLU A 91 25.12 39.42 -27.62
N ALA A 92 25.40 38.53 -26.67
CA ALA A 92 24.39 38.07 -25.71
C ALA A 92 24.19 39.15 -24.64
N GLN A 93 22.92 39.49 -24.36
CA GLN A 93 22.60 40.11 -23.07
C GLN A 93 22.90 39.11 -21.95
N GLU A 94 23.36 39.61 -20.82
CA GLU A 94 23.69 38.79 -19.65
C GLU A 94 22.38 38.19 -19.08
N GLU A 95 22.03 36.96 -19.47
CA GLU A 95 20.94 36.23 -18.81
C GLU A 95 21.34 35.94 -17.37
N THR A 96 20.66 36.62 -16.44
CA THR A 96 20.89 36.51 -14.99
C THR A 96 20.25 35.25 -14.39
N SER A 97 19.81 34.30 -15.23
CA SER A 97 19.23 33.03 -14.84
C SER A 97 20.16 31.84 -15.11
N GLU A 98 20.14 30.84 -14.23
CA GLU A 98 20.82 29.56 -14.41
C GLU A 98 19.82 28.41 -14.18
N THR A 99 19.83 27.41 -15.07
CA THR A 99 18.98 26.21 -14.97
C THR A 99 19.65 25.16 -14.10
N THR A 100 18.90 24.56 -13.19
CA THR A 100 19.32 23.46 -12.31
C THR A 100 18.31 22.31 -12.41
N THR A 101 18.83 21.09 -12.46
CA THR A 101 18.04 19.84 -12.51
C THR A 101 18.43 18.96 -11.33
N VAL A 102 17.45 18.45 -10.58
CA VAL A 102 17.65 17.53 -9.45
C VAL A 102 16.56 16.46 -9.46
N SER A 103 16.93 15.18 -9.33
CA SER A 103 15.97 14.09 -9.11
C SER A 103 15.75 13.89 -7.61
N ILE A 104 14.50 13.76 -7.17
CA ILE A 104 14.19 13.42 -5.76
C ILE A 104 14.35 11.91 -5.49
N ALA A 105 14.25 11.07 -6.53
CA ALA A 105 14.66 9.67 -6.48
C ALA A 105 16.17 9.56 -6.74
N VAL A 106 16.89 8.85 -5.86
CA VAL A 106 18.34 8.60 -5.96
C VAL A 106 18.58 7.11 -6.18
N GLU A 107 19.36 6.78 -7.20
CA GLU A 107 19.67 5.41 -7.60
C GLU A 107 20.47 4.63 -6.54
N SER A 108 20.21 3.31 -6.48
CA SER A 108 20.94 2.35 -5.66
C SER A 108 22.31 2.01 -6.25
N GLU A 109 23.28 2.91 -6.13
CA GLU A 109 24.67 2.58 -6.49
C GLU A 109 25.27 1.55 -5.52
N THR A 110 25.65 0.39 -6.07
CA THR A 110 26.35 -0.68 -5.35
C THR A 110 27.74 -0.22 -4.87
N VAL A 111 27.87 0.13 -3.60
CA VAL A 111 29.17 0.41 -2.98
C VAL A 111 29.85 -0.91 -2.63
N SER A 112 30.99 -1.17 -3.27
CA SER A 112 31.87 -2.30 -3.00
C SER A 112 32.40 -2.30 -1.57
N GLU A 113 32.44 -3.47 -0.94
CA GLU A 113 33.01 -3.70 0.39
C GLU A 113 34.47 -3.22 0.51
N GLU A 114 34.76 -2.32 1.46
CA GLU A 114 35.92 -2.52 2.35
C GLU A 114 35.64 -1.90 3.73
N SER A 115 35.96 -2.65 4.78
CA SER A 115 35.54 -2.39 6.16
C SER A 115 36.41 -1.38 6.90
N THR A 116 35.83 -0.70 7.89
CA THR A 116 36.39 -0.72 9.26
C THR A 116 35.37 -0.24 10.27
N GLU A 117 35.15 -1.04 11.31
CA GLU A 117 34.27 -0.71 12.44
C GLU A 117 34.71 0.56 13.17
N LYS A 118 33.74 1.40 13.55
CA LYS A 118 33.84 2.14 14.81
C LYS A 118 32.46 2.51 15.35
N ASP A 119 32.18 2.05 16.56
CA ASP A 119 30.94 2.34 17.28
C ASP A 119 30.69 3.85 17.38
N MET A 120 29.46 4.28 17.08
CA MET A 120 29.00 5.61 17.46
C MET A 120 27.55 5.57 17.93
N ASP A 121 27.42 5.56 19.25
CA ASP A 121 26.22 5.68 20.07
C ASP A 121 25.29 6.82 19.62
N TRP A 122 24.06 6.46 19.21
CA TRP A 122 22.96 7.42 18.92
C TRP A 122 21.91 7.42 20.04
N SER A 123 22.35 7.50 21.29
CA SER A 123 21.48 7.86 22.42
C SER A 123 21.70 9.34 22.82
N SER A 124 20.99 10.27 22.16
CA SER A 124 20.40 11.47 22.80
C SER A 124 20.01 12.60 21.82
N SER A 125 18.74 12.65 21.46
CA SER A 125 17.97 13.90 21.52
C SER A 125 16.47 13.63 21.53
N ALA A 126 15.98 13.01 22.61
CA ALA A 126 14.56 13.04 22.92
C ALA A 126 14.12 14.50 23.14
N ILE A 127 13.31 15.03 22.23
CA ILE A 127 12.54 16.25 22.47
C ILE A 127 11.22 15.82 23.10
N ALA A 128 10.92 16.37 24.27
CA ALA A 128 9.82 15.90 25.08
C ALA A 128 8.45 16.26 24.48
N PHE A 129 7.57 15.27 24.46
CA PHE A 129 6.12 15.41 24.29
C PHE A 129 5.58 16.57 25.14
N SER A 130 5.05 17.63 24.51
CA SER A 130 4.22 18.61 25.23
C SER A 130 2.77 18.20 25.15
N ALA A 131 2.30 17.44 26.15
CA ALA A 131 0.89 17.13 26.34
C ALA A 131 0.08 18.40 26.68
N ALA A 132 -0.24 19.19 25.66
CA ALA A 132 -1.09 20.38 25.71
C ALA A 132 -1.70 20.59 24.32
N GLY A 133 -2.79 19.88 24.04
CA GLY A 133 -3.33 19.74 22.68
C GLY A 133 -3.72 21.06 22.01
N ASN A 134 -3.19 21.26 20.81
CA ASN A 134 -4.00 21.82 19.73
C ASN A 134 -4.85 20.69 19.14
N PRO A 135 -6.03 20.96 18.57
CA PRO A 135 -6.76 19.93 17.85
C PRO A 135 -6.00 19.57 16.57
N VAL A 136 -5.85 18.27 16.30
CA VAL A 136 -5.45 17.77 14.97
C VAL A 136 -6.43 18.33 13.94
N TYR A 137 -5.97 19.27 13.13
CA TYR A 137 -6.81 20.01 12.20
C TYR A 137 -6.78 19.33 10.84
N PHE A 138 -7.68 18.37 10.65
CA PHE A 138 -7.91 17.74 9.36
C PHE A 138 -9.35 18.04 8.88
N PRO A 139 -9.55 19.15 8.15
CA PRO A 139 -10.87 19.61 7.76
C PRO A 139 -11.35 18.97 6.45
N ALA A 140 -12.61 18.56 6.43
CA ALA A 140 -13.32 18.35 5.17
C ALA A 140 -13.72 19.73 4.61
N ASN A 141 -12.94 20.25 3.66
CA ASN A 141 -13.03 21.63 3.20
C ASN A 141 -13.61 21.82 1.80
N GLY A 142 -13.55 20.79 0.95
CA GLY A 142 -13.92 20.85 -0.46
C GLY A 142 -15.41 20.98 -0.75
N GLU A 143 -15.78 20.69 -1.99
CA GLU A 143 -17.18 20.65 -2.44
C GLU A 143 -17.97 19.54 -1.73
N LYS A 144 -19.30 19.56 -1.84
CA LYS A 144 -20.10 18.47 -1.29
C LYS A 144 -19.94 17.20 -2.13
N SER A 145 -19.51 16.13 -1.49
CA SER A 145 -19.55 14.76 -2.00
C SER A 145 -20.98 14.41 -2.44
N PRO A 146 -21.21 14.00 -3.70
CA PRO A 146 -22.55 13.65 -4.17
C PRO A 146 -23.09 12.36 -3.55
N TYR A 147 -22.23 11.54 -2.93
CA TYR A 147 -22.59 10.24 -2.35
C TYR A 147 -22.94 10.32 -0.86
N THR A 148 -22.35 11.26 -0.11
CA THR A 148 -22.48 11.32 1.37
C THR A 148 -22.98 12.68 1.90
N ASP A 149 -23.18 13.68 1.03
CA ASP A 149 -23.57 15.06 1.40
C ASP A 149 -22.56 15.82 2.29
N ARG A 150 -21.48 15.16 2.71
CA ARG A 150 -20.32 15.73 3.42
C ARG A 150 -19.49 16.57 2.46
N LYS A 151 -18.68 17.49 2.99
CA LYS A 151 -17.60 18.07 2.20
C LYS A 151 -16.57 17.00 1.86
N THR A 152 -16.00 17.04 0.66
CA THR A 152 -14.82 16.24 0.31
C THR A 152 -13.60 16.77 1.05
N ILE A 153 -12.56 15.93 1.07
CA ILE A 153 -11.22 16.35 1.45
C ILE A 153 -10.46 16.60 0.15
N ASP A 154 -9.83 17.77 0.08
CA ASP A 154 -9.24 18.36 -1.12
C ASP A 154 -7.70 18.33 -1.11
N HIS A 155 -7.09 17.95 0.02
CA HIS A 155 -5.64 17.84 0.22
C HIS A 155 -5.29 16.69 1.18
N PRO A 156 -4.12 16.04 1.04
CA PRO A 156 -3.63 15.06 2.00
C PRO A 156 -3.41 15.67 3.40
N TYR A 157 -3.36 14.84 4.44
CA TYR A 157 -3.23 15.33 5.82
C TYR A 157 -1.96 16.18 6.05
N SER A 158 -0.86 15.81 5.39
CA SER A 158 0.42 16.52 5.44
C SER A 158 0.36 17.97 4.94
N TYR A 159 -0.57 18.33 4.05
CA TYR A 159 -0.79 19.74 3.67
C TYR A 159 -1.18 20.60 4.87
N TYR A 160 -1.97 20.05 5.79
CA TYR A 160 -2.47 20.76 6.97
C TYR A 160 -1.41 20.94 8.08
N THR A 161 -0.23 20.33 7.93
CA THR A 161 0.92 20.49 8.84
C THR A 161 1.91 21.55 8.34
N LEU A 162 1.81 21.94 7.06
CA LEU A 162 2.58 23.03 6.46
C LEU A 162 2.19 24.41 7.03
N ASN A 163 3.16 25.33 7.05
CA ASN A 163 2.90 26.75 7.35
C ASN A 163 2.27 27.49 6.15
N ASP A 164 1.63 28.64 6.40
CA ASP A 164 0.94 29.46 5.39
C ASP A 164 1.73 29.70 4.08
N ARG A 165 3.05 29.89 4.17
CA ARG A 165 3.91 30.10 2.98
C ARG A 165 4.05 28.82 2.17
N HIS A 166 4.32 27.70 2.83
CA HIS A 166 4.47 26.40 2.18
C HIS A 166 3.14 25.88 1.62
N GLN A 167 2.03 26.12 2.31
CA GLN A 167 0.69 25.86 1.76
C GLN A 167 0.44 26.65 0.46
N LYS A 168 0.80 27.93 0.40
CA LYS A 168 0.61 28.74 -0.82
C LYS A 168 1.46 28.27 -2.00
N ILE A 169 2.71 27.86 -1.76
CA ILE A 169 3.58 27.29 -2.80
C ILE A 169 3.06 25.91 -3.25
N TYR A 170 2.55 25.09 -2.31
CA TYR A 170 1.90 23.82 -2.60
C TYR A 170 0.64 24.02 -3.46
N ASP A 171 -0.25 24.95 -3.10
CA ASP A 171 -1.46 25.27 -3.87
C ASP A 171 -1.13 25.63 -5.33
N GLU A 172 -0.13 26.49 -5.52
CA GLU A 172 0.33 26.91 -6.86
C GLU A 172 0.88 25.72 -7.66
N LEU A 173 1.72 24.87 -7.07
CA LEU A 173 2.28 23.69 -7.72
C LEU A 173 1.21 22.65 -8.08
N VAL A 174 0.35 22.28 -7.13
CA VAL A 174 -0.69 21.26 -7.35
C VAL A 174 -1.69 21.73 -8.39
N THR A 175 -2.08 23.01 -8.40
CA THR A 175 -2.94 23.56 -9.45
C THR A 175 -2.30 23.41 -10.83
N ALA A 176 -1.04 23.84 -11.01
CA ALA A 176 -0.36 23.76 -12.29
C ALA A 176 -0.09 22.31 -12.76
N LEU A 177 0.18 21.39 -11.84
CA LEU A 177 0.37 19.95 -12.13
C LEU A 177 -0.96 19.24 -12.47
N LEU A 178 -2.08 19.65 -11.86
CA LEU A 178 -3.42 19.16 -12.20
C LEU A 178 -3.88 19.63 -13.58
N ASP A 179 -3.53 20.86 -13.95
CA ASP A 179 -3.79 21.47 -15.27
C ASP A 179 -2.76 21.03 -16.35
N CYS A 180 -1.78 20.20 -15.98
CA CYS A 180 -0.70 19.71 -16.85
C CYS A 180 0.11 20.83 -17.53
N GLU A 181 0.30 21.95 -16.82
CA GLU A 181 1.09 23.08 -17.30
C GLU A 181 2.56 22.71 -17.54
N SER A 182 3.19 23.35 -18.52
CA SER A 182 4.60 23.05 -18.87
C SER A 182 5.62 23.69 -17.92
N SER A 183 5.22 24.76 -17.21
CA SER A 183 6.07 25.47 -16.25
C SER A 183 5.24 26.41 -15.38
N ILE A 184 5.76 26.77 -14.22
CA ILE A 184 5.12 27.69 -13.27
C ILE A 184 6.07 28.82 -12.87
N LYS A 185 5.51 30.00 -12.60
CA LYS A 185 6.15 31.10 -11.88
C LYS A 185 5.30 31.43 -10.66
N PHE A 186 5.91 31.47 -9.49
CA PHE A 186 5.23 31.70 -8.22
C PHE A 186 4.70 33.14 -8.16
N SER A 187 3.45 33.31 -7.76
CA SER A 187 2.74 34.60 -7.75
C SER A 187 2.60 35.20 -6.36
N TYR A 188 2.68 34.39 -5.30
CA TYR A 188 2.62 34.87 -3.92
C TYR A 188 3.96 35.38 -3.37
N TYR A 189 5.09 34.86 -3.88
CA TYR A 189 6.42 35.16 -3.35
C TYR A 189 7.49 35.25 -4.44
N ASP A 190 8.20 36.38 -4.50
CA ASP A 190 9.40 36.55 -5.33
C ASP A 190 10.65 35.85 -4.72
N GLU A 191 10.56 35.41 -3.46
CA GLU A 191 11.67 34.88 -2.66
C GLU A 191 11.60 33.35 -2.46
N VAL A 192 11.10 32.58 -3.43
CA VAL A 192 11.05 31.10 -3.34
C VAL A 192 12.46 30.53 -3.45
N THR A 193 12.83 29.61 -2.56
CA THR A 193 14.15 28.96 -2.55
C THR A 193 14.09 27.53 -3.08
N PHE A 194 15.23 26.94 -3.45
CA PHE A 194 15.30 25.51 -3.75
C PHE A 194 14.88 24.64 -2.55
N ASP A 195 15.24 25.04 -1.32
CA ASP A 195 14.84 24.33 -0.10
C ASP A 195 13.29 24.32 0.04
N ASP A 196 12.61 25.43 -0.27
CA ASP A 196 11.14 25.47 -0.32
C ASP A 196 10.59 24.50 -1.39
N LEU A 197 11.14 24.51 -2.62
CA LEU A 197 10.69 23.61 -3.69
C LEU A 197 10.89 22.14 -3.35
N PHE A 198 12.08 21.78 -2.87
CA PHE A 198 12.46 20.39 -2.64
C PHE A 198 11.54 19.74 -1.60
N SER A 199 11.35 20.39 -0.44
CA SER A 199 10.48 19.87 0.62
C SER A 199 9.01 19.79 0.20
N ILE A 200 8.51 20.77 -0.56
CA ILE A 200 7.11 20.79 -0.99
C ILE A 200 6.85 19.79 -2.11
N TYR A 201 7.75 19.69 -3.10
CA TYR A 201 7.61 18.78 -4.22
C TYR A 201 7.75 17.32 -3.80
N GLN A 202 8.60 17.01 -2.82
CA GLN A 202 8.66 15.68 -2.20
C GLN A 202 7.34 15.31 -1.51
N LEU A 203 6.73 16.24 -0.77
CA LEU A 203 5.42 16.03 -0.13
C LEU A 203 4.30 15.84 -1.17
N ILE A 204 4.32 16.61 -2.26
CA ILE A 204 3.40 16.41 -3.41
C ILE A 204 3.60 15.00 -4.01
N TYR A 205 4.83 14.61 -4.34
CA TYR A 205 5.11 13.32 -4.99
C TYR A 205 4.68 12.11 -4.14
N ASN A 206 4.84 12.19 -2.81
CA ASN A 206 4.50 11.09 -1.91
C ASN A 206 3.01 11.03 -1.55
N ASP A 207 2.38 12.19 -1.28
CA ASP A 207 1.05 12.23 -0.63
C ASP A 207 -0.07 12.72 -1.56
N GLU A 208 0.24 13.43 -2.66
CA GLU A 208 -0.75 13.93 -3.62
C GLU A 208 -1.03 12.89 -4.71
N TYR A 209 -1.65 11.78 -4.33
CA TYR A 209 -1.96 10.64 -5.19
C TYR A 209 -2.78 10.97 -6.46
N ARG A 210 -3.43 12.15 -6.56
CA ARG A 210 -4.09 12.62 -7.79
C ARG A 210 -3.10 12.95 -8.91
N LEU A 211 -1.83 13.13 -8.55
CA LEU A 211 -0.71 13.51 -9.43
C LEU A 211 0.22 12.31 -9.71
N PHE A 212 -0.32 11.09 -9.75
CA PHE A 212 0.42 9.84 -10.01
C PHE A 212 1.27 9.81 -11.30
N TYR A 213 1.07 10.76 -12.21
CA TYR A 213 1.74 10.88 -13.50
C TYR A 213 2.91 11.88 -13.53
N ILE A 214 3.26 12.53 -12.41
CA ILE A 214 4.35 13.53 -12.35
C ILE A 214 5.73 12.86 -12.24
N SER A 215 6.75 13.55 -12.75
CA SER A 215 8.14 13.07 -12.65
C SER A 215 8.74 13.35 -11.26
N PRO A 216 9.60 12.48 -10.71
CA PRO A 216 10.42 12.80 -9.54
C PRO A 216 11.49 13.90 -9.81
N THR A 217 11.53 14.50 -11.01
CA THR A 217 12.58 15.44 -11.42
C THR A 217 12.14 16.89 -11.26
N ILE A 218 12.89 17.66 -10.46
CA ILE A 218 12.75 19.11 -10.30
C ILE A 218 13.70 19.80 -11.28
N GLU A 219 13.15 20.52 -12.25
CA GLU A 219 13.89 21.45 -13.12
C GLU A 219 13.47 22.89 -12.85
N TYR A 220 14.42 23.77 -12.54
CA TYR A 220 14.11 25.18 -12.25
C TYR A 220 15.20 26.14 -12.70
N THR A 221 14.82 27.41 -12.90
CA THR A 221 15.74 28.52 -13.08
C THR A 221 15.73 29.43 -11.86
N GLN A 222 16.89 29.97 -11.50
CA GLN A 222 17.04 30.91 -10.38
C GLN A 222 17.78 32.18 -10.80
N ASP A 223 17.49 33.29 -10.14
CA ASP A 223 18.25 34.53 -10.28
C ASP A 223 19.63 34.40 -9.61
N LYS A 224 20.70 34.67 -10.37
CA LYS A 224 22.09 34.49 -9.91
C LYS A 224 22.53 35.42 -8.78
N THR A 225 21.82 36.52 -8.55
CA THR A 225 22.18 37.52 -7.54
C THR A 225 21.59 37.18 -6.17
N THR A 226 20.36 36.69 -6.17
CA THR A 226 19.55 36.41 -4.97
C THR A 226 19.53 34.93 -4.61
N GLY A 227 19.64 34.03 -5.59
CA GLY A 227 19.45 32.58 -5.43
C GLY A 227 17.98 32.16 -5.36
N PHE A 228 17.03 33.06 -5.67
CA PHE A 228 15.60 32.73 -5.69
C PHE A 228 15.15 32.15 -7.02
N VAL A 229 14.23 31.20 -6.94
CA VAL A 229 13.58 30.56 -8.09
C VAL A 229 12.77 31.59 -8.86
N THR A 230 12.97 31.63 -10.17
CA THR A 230 12.25 32.53 -11.09
C THR A 230 11.24 31.78 -11.97
N GLN A 231 11.45 30.49 -12.21
CA GLN A 231 10.53 29.59 -12.91
C GLN A 231 10.87 28.14 -12.58
N MET A 232 9.88 27.28 -12.44
CA MET A 232 10.05 25.83 -12.40
C MET A 232 9.44 25.23 -13.68
N ARG A 233 10.15 24.32 -14.34
CA ARG A 233 9.61 23.49 -15.42
C ARG A 233 8.95 22.27 -14.77
N LEU A 234 7.73 21.98 -15.20
CA LEU A 234 6.97 20.84 -14.69
C LEU A 234 7.19 19.67 -15.66
N LEU A 235 7.45 18.49 -15.08
CA LEU A 235 7.82 17.29 -15.81
C LEU A 235 6.84 16.17 -15.45
N TYR A 236 6.48 15.38 -16.46
CA TYR A 236 5.49 14.31 -16.37
C TYR A 236 6.07 13.05 -17.02
N ASN A 237 5.58 11.88 -16.59
CA ASN A 237 6.04 10.60 -17.11
C ASN A 237 5.36 10.22 -18.44
N TYR A 238 4.28 10.93 -18.79
CA TYR A 238 3.43 10.68 -19.95
C TYR A 238 3.12 11.99 -20.69
N ASP A 239 2.70 11.89 -21.96
CA ASP A 239 2.19 13.03 -22.73
C ASP A 239 0.80 13.48 -22.21
N ALA A 240 0.45 14.75 -22.43
CA ALA A 240 -0.73 15.37 -21.80
C ALA A 240 -2.09 14.77 -22.23
N ASP A 241 -2.17 14.17 -23.42
CA ASP A 241 -3.35 13.42 -23.87
C ASP A 241 -3.46 12.06 -23.15
N VAL A 242 -2.34 11.33 -23.03
CA VAL A 242 -2.27 10.09 -22.23
C VAL A 242 -2.66 10.37 -20.77
N ILE A 243 -2.16 11.46 -20.17
CA ILE A 243 -2.55 11.85 -18.80
C ILE A 243 -4.06 12.13 -18.70
N ALA A 244 -4.66 12.76 -19.70
CA ALA A 244 -6.09 13.04 -19.70
C ALA A 244 -6.92 11.76 -19.76
N ASP A 245 -6.52 10.78 -20.57
CA ASP A 245 -7.16 9.46 -20.64
C ASP A 245 -6.97 8.68 -19.33
N MET A 246 -5.74 8.61 -18.78
CA MET A 246 -5.47 7.93 -17.50
C MET A 246 -6.29 8.51 -16.33
N LYS A 247 -6.47 9.83 -16.29
CA LYS A 247 -7.32 10.50 -15.28
C LYS A 247 -8.80 10.16 -15.46
N ALA A 248 -9.27 9.98 -16.69
CA ALA A 248 -10.64 9.59 -16.98
C ALA A 248 -10.91 8.12 -16.59
N GLU A 249 -9.96 7.22 -16.82
CA GLU A 249 -10.06 5.80 -16.45
C GLU A 249 -10.06 5.59 -14.92
N VAL A 250 -9.17 6.29 -14.20
CA VAL A 250 -9.18 6.32 -12.71
C VAL A 250 -10.51 6.84 -12.18
N GLU A 251 -11.08 7.88 -12.78
CA GLU A 251 -12.39 8.42 -12.39
C GLU A 251 -13.53 7.43 -12.68
N GLU A 252 -13.51 6.74 -13.82
CA GLU A 252 -14.52 5.72 -14.17
C GLU A 252 -14.49 4.54 -13.20
N GLU A 253 -13.31 4.02 -12.86
CA GLU A 253 -13.14 2.91 -11.92
C GLU A 253 -13.47 3.32 -10.48
N ALA A 254 -13.14 4.54 -10.06
CA ALA A 254 -13.55 5.07 -8.75
C ALA A 254 -15.06 5.28 -8.66
N GLU A 255 -15.72 5.77 -9.72
CA GLU A 255 -17.18 5.94 -9.75
C GLU A 255 -17.92 4.60 -9.65
N LYS A 256 -17.38 3.51 -10.21
CA LYS A 256 -17.93 2.14 -10.02
C LYS A 256 -17.97 1.71 -8.56
N ILE A 257 -17.07 2.23 -7.71
CA ILE A 257 -17.05 1.97 -6.27
C ILE A 257 -17.93 3.00 -5.52
N LEU A 258 -17.73 4.29 -5.77
CA LEU A 258 -18.42 5.38 -5.08
C LEU A 258 -19.94 5.37 -5.30
N SER A 259 -20.41 4.98 -6.50
CA SER A 259 -21.84 4.88 -6.82
C SER A 259 -22.59 3.75 -6.09
N GLN A 260 -21.88 2.85 -5.41
CA GLN A 260 -22.49 1.80 -4.57
C GLN A 260 -22.87 2.31 -3.17
N ILE A 261 -22.44 3.51 -2.77
CA ILE A 261 -22.80 4.13 -1.49
C ILE A 261 -24.30 4.46 -1.50
N THR A 262 -25.03 3.97 -0.49
CA THR A 262 -26.44 4.34 -0.27
C THR A 262 -26.57 5.35 0.89
N PRO A 263 -27.61 6.22 0.89
CA PRO A 263 -27.74 7.30 1.89
C PRO A 263 -27.91 6.85 3.35
N ASP A 264 -28.15 5.56 3.57
CA ASP A 264 -28.32 4.91 4.87
C ASP A 264 -27.05 4.21 5.39
N MET A 265 -25.99 4.10 4.58
CA MET A 265 -24.71 3.54 5.03
C MET A 265 -24.03 4.41 6.09
N SER A 266 -23.60 3.77 7.17
CA SER A 266 -22.69 4.36 8.15
C SER A 266 -21.25 4.45 7.63
N ASP A 267 -20.40 5.21 8.33
CA ASP A 267 -18.96 5.30 8.01
C ASP A 267 -18.28 3.92 7.90
N TYR A 268 -18.66 3.01 8.79
CA TYR A 268 -18.18 1.62 8.78
C TYR A 268 -18.56 0.88 7.50
N GLU A 269 -19.80 1.01 7.04
CA GLU A 269 -20.27 0.35 5.82
C GLU A 269 -19.62 0.94 4.57
N ILE A 270 -19.40 2.26 4.52
CA ILE A 270 -18.68 2.92 3.41
C ILE A 270 -17.20 2.53 3.39
N VAL A 271 -16.53 2.53 4.55
CA VAL A 271 -15.12 2.12 4.67
C VAL A 271 -14.95 0.65 4.30
N LYS A 272 -15.86 -0.23 4.75
CA LYS A 272 -15.88 -1.64 4.36
C LYS A 272 -16.12 -1.83 2.86
N LEU A 273 -17.06 -1.09 2.26
CA LEU A 273 -17.30 -1.12 0.83
C LEU A 273 -16.04 -0.77 0.03
N PHE A 274 -15.28 0.25 0.44
CA PHE A 274 -14.03 0.64 -0.22
C PHE A 274 -12.93 -0.40 -0.07
N HIS A 275 -12.72 -0.87 1.17
CA HIS A 275 -11.79 -1.94 1.52
C HIS A 275 -12.00 -3.18 0.64
N ASP A 276 -13.23 -3.71 0.65
CA ASP A 276 -13.57 -4.92 -0.09
C ASP A 276 -13.49 -4.72 -1.60
N SER A 277 -13.95 -3.57 -2.12
CA SER A 277 -13.94 -3.29 -3.56
C SER A 277 -12.52 -3.18 -4.11
N VAL A 278 -11.61 -2.55 -3.36
CA VAL A 278 -10.19 -2.47 -3.73
C VAL A 278 -9.54 -3.85 -3.68
N ILE A 279 -9.70 -4.60 -2.58
CA ILE A 279 -9.14 -5.95 -2.46
C ILE A 279 -9.68 -6.88 -3.55
N ILE A 280 -11.00 -6.91 -3.80
CA ILE A 280 -11.58 -7.82 -4.80
C ILE A 280 -11.10 -7.46 -6.21
N SER A 281 -10.94 -6.17 -6.54
CA SER A 281 -10.60 -5.71 -7.88
C SER A 281 -9.10 -5.64 -8.19
N CYS A 282 -8.22 -5.54 -7.18
CA CYS A 282 -6.77 -5.46 -7.35
C CYS A 282 -6.06 -6.71 -6.80
N LYS A 283 -4.90 -7.07 -7.36
CA LYS A 283 -4.00 -8.13 -6.87
C LYS A 283 -2.68 -7.50 -6.40
N TYR A 284 -2.16 -7.95 -5.26
CA TYR A 284 -0.83 -7.53 -4.82
C TYR A 284 0.24 -8.04 -5.77
N SER A 285 0.96 -7.13 -6.43
CA SER A 285 1.92 -7.44 -7.49
C SER A 285 2.77 -6.22 -7.88
N GLY A 286 4.07 -6.44 -8.06
CA GLY A 286 4.99 -5.45 -8.65
C GLY A 286 5.11 -5.53 -10.18
N GLU A 287 4.38 -6.44 -10.84
CA GLU A 287 4.57 -6.75 -12.28
C GLU A 287 3.86 -5.79 -13.25
N ALA A 288 3.01 -4.88 -12.75
CA ALA A 288 2.30 -3.88 -13.55
C ALA A 288 3.22 -2.76 -14.08
N GLU A 289 2.69 -1.91 -14.97
CA GLU A 289 3.40 -0.70 -15.39
C GLU A 289 3.39 0.39 -14.29
N ASN A 290 2.28 0.52 -13.55
CA ASN A 290 2.07 1.60 -12.59
C ASN A 290 1.91 1.15 -11.11
N PRO A 291 2.64 0.13 -10.60
CA PRO A 291 2.28 -0.62 -9.40
C PRO A 291 2.29 0.20 -8.11
N ASN A 292 2.97 1.35 -8.09
CA ASN A 292 3.05 2.26 -6.94
C ASN A 292 2.02 3.41 -6.98
N THR A 293 1.00 3.32 -7.85
CA THR A 293 0.03 4.41 -8.07
C THR A 293 -1.42 3.97 -7.96
N ILE A 294 -2.33 4.93 -7.75
CA ILE A 294 -3.78 4.68 -7.81
C ILE A 294 -4.24 4.17 -9.19
N TYR A 295 -3.51 4.46 -10.26
CA TYR A 295 -3.78 3.92 -11.60
C TYR A 295 -3.45 2.43 -11.66
N GLY A 296 -2.33 1.98 -11.07
CA GLY A 296 -1.99 0.57 -10.97
C GLY A 296 -3.07 -0.23 -10.23
N CYS A 297 -3.57 0.32 -9.12
CA CYS A 297 -4.61 -0.33 -8.31
C CYS A 297 -6.00 -0.29 -8.97
N LEU A 298 -6.45 0.88 -9.44
CA LEU A 298 -7.79 1.04 -10.01
C LEU A 298 -7.92 0.61 -11.47
N VAL A 299 -6.87 0.70 -12.29
CA VAL A 299 -6.95 0.46 -13.74
C VAL A 299 -6.16 -0.80 -14.15
N ASP A 300 -4.86 -0.88 -13.82
CA ASP A 300 -4.04 -2.07 -14.17
C ASP A 300 -4.46 -3.32 -13.38
N LYS A 301 -5.16 -3.13 -12.25
CA LYS A 301 -5.61 -4.17 -11.29
C LYS A 301 -4.48 -4.96 -10.61
N GLU A 302 -3.25 -4.45 -10.67
CA GLU A 302 -2.07 -5.06 -10.07
C GLU A 302 -1.19 -3.97 -9.45
N ALA A 303 -0.93 -4.05 -8.14
CA ALA A 303 -0.29 -2.96 -7.41
C ALA A 303 0.39 -3.36 -6.09
N LEU A 304 1.18 -2.43 -5.53
CA LEU A 304 1.95 -2.56 -4.28
C LEU A 304 1.34 -1.75 -3.12
N CYS A 305 1.96 -1.87 -1.95
CA CYS A 305 1.58 -1.28 -0.66
C CYS A 305 1.12 0.20 -0.74
N GLN A 306 1.89 1.00 -1.48
CA GLN A 306 1.64 2.43 -1.71
C GLN A 306 0.32 2.67 -2.45
N ALA A 307 0.06 1.90 -3.51
CA ALA A 307 -1.09 2.08 -4.37
C ALA A 307 -2.41 1.71 -3.68
N TYR A 308 -2.42 0.63 -2.88
CA TYR A 308 -3.58 0.22 -2.08
C TYR A 308 -3.95 1.31 -1.07
N SER A 309 -2.97 1.77 -0.29
CA SER A 309 -3.18 2.77 0.76
C SER A 309 -3.54 4.16 0.23
N GLN A 310 -2.98 4.57 -0.91
CA GLN A 310 -3.36 5.80 -1.62
C GLN A 310 -4.77 5.69 -2.24
N THR A 311 -5.12 4.55 -2.85
CA THR A 311 -6.45 4.34 -3.47
C THR A 311 -7.57 4.37 -2.44
N PHE A 312 -7.38 3.70 -1.30
CA PHE A 312 -8.32 3.77 -0.18
C PHE A 312 -8.45 5.20 0.36
N THR A 313 -7.35 5.95 0.45
CA THR A 313 -7.38 7.37 0.85
C THR A 313 -8.18 8.22 -0.14
N TYR A 314 -7.96 8.04 -1.45
CA TYR A 314 -8.68 8.75 -2.51
C TYR A 314 -10.20 8.53 -2.43
N LEU A 315 -10.65 7.28 -2.29
CA LEU A 315 -12.07 6.93 -2.13
C LEU A 315 -12.66 7.54 -0.85
N CYS A 316 -11.94 7.48 0.28
CA CYS A 316 -12.35 8.11 1.53
C CYS A 316 -12.50 9.63 1.40
N HIS A 317 -11.52 10.31 0.80
CA HIS A 317 -11.52 11.77 0.61
C HIS A 317 -12.68 12.21 -0.29
N ARG A 318 -12.97 11.43 -1.34
CA ARG A 318 -14.15 11.58 -2.22
C ARG A 318 -15.48 11.40 -1.49
N ALA A 319 -15.52 10.57 -0.44
CA ALA A 319 -16.67 10.40 0.44
C ALA A 319 -16.74 11.39 1.62
N GLY A 320 -15.74 12.24 1.81
CA GLY A 320 -15.63 13.13 2.97
C GLY A 320 -15.29 12.42 4.28
N ILE A 321 -14.64 11.26 4.19
CA ILE A 321 -14.15 10.45 5.32
C ILE A 321 -12.68 10.80 5.53
N LYS A 322 -12.30 11.13 6.77
CA LYS A 322 -10.92 11.49 7.12
C LYS A 322 -10.03 10.26 7.12
N THR A 323 -9.12 10.19 6.15
CA THR A 323 -8.12 9.14 6.02
C THR A 323 -6.74 9.73 5.76
N LEU A 324 -5.70 9.10 6.27
CA LEU A 324 -4.30 9.40 5.95
C LEU A 324 -3.52 8.10 5.72
N VAL A 325 -2.41 8.20 4.98
CA VAL A 325 -1.48 7.09 4.77
C VAL A 325 -0.50 7.02 5.94
N VAL A 326 -0.30 5.81 6.46
CA VAL A 326 0.68 5.50 7.52
C VAL A 326 1.90 4.83 6.89
N LEU A 327 3.09 5.26 7.33
CA LEU A 327 4.39 4.70 6.96
C LEU A 327 4.93 3.89 8.14
N GLY A 328 5.69 2.85 7.83
CA GLY A 328 6.33 2.02 8.85
C GLY A 328 6.97 0.77 8.27
N VAL A 329 7.15 -0.24 9.11
CA VAL A 329 7.78 -1.52 8.73
C VAL A 329 6.91 -2.69 9.17
N ALA A 330 6.54 -3.53 8.20
CA ALA A 330 5.81 -4.78 8.38
C ALA A 330 6.56 -5.89 7.61
N ASN A 331 7.62 -6.43 8.22
CA ASN A 331 8.73 -7.18 7.59
C ASN A 331 9.61 -6.33 6.65
N GLU A 332 8.98 -5.54 5.78
CA GLU A 332 9.56 -4.62 4.80
C GLU A 332 8.99 -3.19 5.01
N PRO A 333 9.57 -2.14 4.39
CA PRO A 333 8.94 -0.81 4.35
C PRO A 333 7.51 -0.91 3.82
N HIS A 334 6.53 -0.38 4.55
CA HIS A 334 5.13 -0.66 4.29
C HIS A 334 4.23 0.56 4.48
N MET A 335 3.14 0.58 3.73
CA MET A 335 2.19 1.70 3.67
C MET A 335 0.76 1.21 3.86
N TRP A 336 0.07 1.72 4.88
CA TRP A 336 -1.33 1.41 5.17
C TRP A 336 -2.09 2.68 5.57
N ASN A 337 -3.20 2.61 6.31
CA ASN A 337 -4.03 3.78 6.61
C ASN A 337 -4.44 3.92 8.08
N ILE A 338 -4.67 5.18 8.48
CA ILE A 338 -5.56 5.55 9.59
C ILE A 338 -6.81 6.21 9.00
N VAL A 339 -8.00 5.81 9.46
CA VAL A 339 -9.31 6.30 9.03
C VAL A 339 -10.24 6.62 10.20
N GLU A 340 -11.02 7.68 10.07
CA GLU A 340 -12.10 8.05 11.00
C GLU A 340 -13.39 7.27 10.69
N MET A 341 -13.92 6.55 11.66
CA MET A 341 -15.23 5.91 11.60
C MET A 341 -16.07 6.31 12.81
N GLY A 342 -17.19 7.01 12.59
CA GLY A 342 -18.09 7.44 13.66
C GLY A 342 -17.48 8.40 14.69
N GLY A 343 -16.39 9.09 14.34
CA GLY A 343 -15.72 10.09 15.18
C GLY A 343 -14.48 9.58 15.94
N ASP A 344 -14.20 8.28 15.90
CA ASP A 344 -12.95 7.69 16.40
C ASP A 344 -12.04 7.27 15.23
N TYR A 345 -10.73 7.21 15.46
CA TYR A 345 -9.73 6.78 14.47
C TYR A 345 -9.31 5.32 14.68
N TYR A 346 -9.03 4.65 13.57
CA TYR A 346 -8.67 3.24 13.47
C TYR A 346 -7.60 3.04 12.41
N HIS A 347 -6.70 2.07 12.59
CA HIS A 347 -5.84 1.58 11.51
C HIS A 347 -6.60 0.58 10.62
N ILE A 348 -6.34 0.63 9.31
CA ILE A 348 -6.77 -0.36 8.31
C ILE A 348 -5.60 -0.61 7.35
N ASP A 349 -5.39 -1.88 6.98
CA ASP A 349 -4.38 -2.29 6.00
C ASP A 349 -5.00 -3.25 4.98
N LEU A 350 -5.32 -2.70 3.81
CA LEU A 350 -5.93 -3.44 2.70
C LEU A 350 -4.96 -4.45 2.07
N THR A 351 -3.65 -4.22 2.19
CA THR A 351 -2.62 -5.06 1.57
C THR A 351 -2.43 -6.35 2.37
N TRP A 352 -2.37 -6.27 3.70
CA TRP A 352 -2.33 -7.47 4.54
C TRP A 352 -3.69 -8.19 4.60
N ASP A 353 -4.79 -7.45 4.42
CA ASP A 353 -6.13 -8.03 4.30
C ASP A 353 -6.45 -8.61 2.90
N ASP A 354 -5.55 -8.47 1.91
CA ASP A 354 -5.66 -9.11 0.59
C ASP A 354 -5.16 -10.58 0.64
N PRO A 355 -6.03 -11.60 0.45
CA PRO A 355 -5.63 -12.99 0.44
C PRO A 355 -5.18 -13.48 -0.95
N ASP A 356 -4.57 -14.66 -1.02
CA ASP A 356 -4.47 -15.37 -2.30
C ASP A 356 -5.87 -15.80 -2.77
N ARG A 357 -6.41 -15.06 -3.73
CA ARG A 357 -7.75 -15.28 -4.31
C ARG A 357 -7.76 -16.31 -5.45
N SER A 358 -6.64 -16.98 -5.75
CA SER A 358 -6.54 -17.97 -6.83
C SER A 358 -7.49 -19.17 -6.67
N ARG A 359 -7.73 -19.59 -5.42
CA ARG A 359 -8.72 -20.62 -5.07
C ARG A 359 -10.09 -20.04 -4.74
N ASN A 360 -10.12 -18.87 -4.11
CA ASN A 360 -11.31 -18.27 -3.50
C ASN A 360 -11.46 -16.81 -4.01
N PRO A 361 -12.00 -16.59 -5.22
CA PRO A 361 -12.00 -15.27 -5.88
C PRO A 361 -12.75 -14.16 -5.14
N ASP A 362 -13.69 -14.54 -4.26
CA ASP A 362 -14.51 -13.64 -3.44
C ASP A 362 -13.93 -13.38 -2.03
N SER A 363 -12.80 -14.01 -1.69
CA SER A 363 -12.24 -13.93 -0.34
C SER A 363 -11.62 -12.57 -0.04
N VAL A 364 -11.95 -12.05 1.15
CA VAL A 364 -11.40 -10.82 1.74
C VAL A 364 -11.10 -11.12 3.21
N ARG A 365 -9.91 -10.76 3.71
CA ARG A 365 -9.60 -10.86 5.15
C ARG A 365 -9.99 -9.56 5.86
N TYR A 366 -9.94 -9.55 7.19
CA TYR A 366 -10.21 -8.36 8.01
C TYR A 366 -9.35 -8.36 9.29
N ASP A 367 -8.19 -9.02 9.22
CA ASP A 367 -7.20 -9.14 10.30
C ASP A 367 -6.68 -7.76 10.73
N TYR A 368 -6.60 -6.81 9.79
CA TYR A 368 -6.12 -5.45 10.01
C TYR A 368 -7.23 -4.39 9.93
N PHE A 369 -8.49 -4.80 9.73
CA PHE A 369 -9.63 -3.89 9.67
C PHE A 369 -10.05 -3.39 11.06
N GLY A 370 -9.73 -2.13 11.34
CA GLY A 370 -10.23 -1.40 12.50
C GLY A 370 -9.37 -1.59 13.76
N LEU A 371 -8.06 -1.69 13.61
CA LEU A 371 -7.13 -1.93 14.72
C LEU A 371 -6.78 -0.64 15.49
N THR A 372 -6.40 -0.80 16.76
CA THR A 372 -5.89 0.30 17.58
C THR A 372 -4.40 0.54 17.39
N ASP A 373 -3.98 1.75 17.73
CA ASP A 373 -2.62 2.19 18.01
C ASP A 373 -1.82 1.19 18.87
N GLU A 374 -2.44 0.65 19.92
CA GLU A 374 -1.84 -0.35 20.81
C GLU A 374 -1.58 -1.66 20.05
N ARG A 375 -2.61 -2.17 19.36
CA ARG A 375 -2.54 -3.43 18.63
C ARG A 375 -1.57 -3.38 17.44
N ILE A 376 -1.49 -2.25 16.75
CA ILE A 376 -0.55 -2.06 15.64
C ILE A 376 0.91 -2.11 16.13
N ARG A 377 1.23 -1.53 17.30
CA ARG A 377 2.59 -1.59 17.88
C ARG A 377 3.02 -3.00 18.33
N GLU A 378 2.09 -3.92 18.51
CA GLU A 378 2.40 -5.35 18.76
C GLU A 378 2.75 -6.09 17.45
N LEU A 379 2.18 -5.65 16.33
CA LEU A 379 2.23 -6.36 15.04
C LEU A 379 3.28 -5.79 14.06
N ARG A 380 3.61 -4.50 14.17
CA ARG A 380 4.46 -3.77 13.22
C ARG A 380 5.04 -2.49 13.84
N GLN A 381 6.03 -1.90 13.17
CA GLN A 381 6.58 -0.60 13.54
C GLN A 381 5.87 0.51 12.74
N VAL A 382 5.53 1.61 13.42
CA VAL A 382 5.10 2.88 12.80
C VAL A 382 6.30 3.82 12.77
N ASP A 383 6.49 4.57 11.69
CA ASP A 383 7.57 5.55 11.60
C ASP A 383 7.29 6.81 12.46
N ASP A 384 8.36 7.48 12.86
CA ASP A 384 8.28 8.77 13.56
C ASP A 384 7.89 9.88 12.58
N TYR A 385 6.88 10.67 12.94
CA TYR A 385 6.40 11.82 12.16
C TYR A 385 6.91 13.14 12.76
N GLU A 386 7.29 14.10 11.90
CA GLU A 386 7.57 15.48 12.34
C GLU A 386 6.32 16.26 12.79
N TYR A 387 5.13 15.66 12.64
CA TYR A 387 3.83 16.24 12.94
C TYR A 387 2.94 15.29 13.76
N GLU A 388 1.95 15.83 14.48
CA GLU A 388 1.00 15.00 15.24
C GLU A 388 0.09 14.21 14.30
N VAL A 389 0.01 12.89 14.47
CA VAL A 389 -0.92 12.00 13.78
C VAL A 389 -2.14 11.73 14.68
N PRO A 390 -3.38 11.64 14.15
CA PRO A 390 -4.54 11.22 14.94
C PRO A 390 -4.30 9.88 15.65
N ALA A 391 -4.47 9.84 16.96
CA ALA A 391 -4.26 8.62 17.74
C ALA A 391 -5.43 7.63 17.53
N ALA A 392 -5.16 6.47 16.95
CA ALA A 392 -6.17 5.48 16.58
C ALA A 392 -6.57 4.62 17.79
N ASN A 393 -7.31 5.19 18.73
CA ASN A 393 -7.78 4.51 19.94
C ASN A 393 -9.22 3.97 19.84
N GLY A 394 -9.82 4.00 18.65
CA GLY A 394 -11.15 3.47 18.44
C GLY A 394 -11.18 1.94 18.59
N THR A 395 -12.17 1.41 19.31
CA THR A 395 -12.36 -0.05 19.49
C THR A 395 -13.69 -0.55 18.92
N LYS A 396 -14.66 0.34 18.68
CA LYS A 396 -16.03 -0.02 18.28
C LYS A 396 -16.08 -0.69 16.90
N TYR A 397 -15.28 -0.22 15.96
CA TYR A 397 -15.34 -0.63 14.54
C TYR A 397 -14.25 -1.63 14.13
N GLN A 398 -13.59 -2.28 15.09
CA GLN A 398 -12.77 -3.46 14.82
C GLN A 398 -13.66 -4.56 14.23
N TYR A 399 -13.29 -5.11 13.07
CA TYR A 399 -14.21 -5.89 12.25
C TYR A 399 -14.88 -7.06 12.98
N TYR A 400 -14.08 -7.89 13.66
CA TYR A 400 -14.60 -9.09 14.31
C TYR A 400 -15.47 -8.73 15.53
N SER A 401 -15.10 -7.71 16.31
CA SER A 401 -15.93 -7.25 17.42
C SER A 401 -17.22 -6.56 16.98
N TYR A 402 -17.23 -5.87 15.84
CA TYR A 402 -18.42 -5.17 15.35
C TYR A 402 -19.47 -6.12 14.75
N ASN A 403 -19.05 -7.27 14.23
CA ASN A 403 -19.92 -8.27 13.57
C ASN A 403 -20.28 -9.48 14.47
N ASP A 404 -20.02 -9.39 15.78
CA ASP A 404 -20.17 -10.50 16.74
C ASP A 404 -19.38 -11.76 16.31
N LEU A 405 -18.16 -11.60 15.80
CA LEU A 405 -17.27 -12.69 15.31
C LEU A 405 -16.07 -12.94 16.23
N VAL A 406 -16.17 -12.60 17.51
CA VAL A 406 -15.15 -12.92 18.52
C VAL A 406 -15.60 -14.14 19.33
N ALA A 407 -14.75 -15.15 19.42
CA ALA A 407 -14.97 -16.35 20.22
C ALA A 407 -14.10 -16.33 21.47
N ALA A 408 -14.72 -16.38 22.66
CA ALA A 408 -14.00 -16.56 23.92
C ALA A 408 -13.70 -18.03 24.25
N ASP A 409 -14.44 -18.97 23.67
CA ASP A 409 -14.26 -20.41 23.88
C ASP A 409 -14.64 -21.28 22.66
N THR A 410 -14.37 -22.58 22.79
CA THR A 410 -14.66 -23.60 21.77
C THR A 410 -16.16 -23.72 21.39
N GLU A 411 -17.10 -23.43 22.29
CA GLU A 411 -18.54 -23.50 21.98
C GLU A 411 -19.03 -22.23 21.26
N GLU A 412 -18.52 -21.05 21.64
CA GLU A 412 -18.76 -19.81 20.89
C GLU A 412 -18.18 -19.90 19.47
N ALA A 413 -16.96 -20.43 19.30
CA ALA A 413 -16.37 -20.68 17.99
C ALA A 413 -17.27 -21.58 17.12
N LYS A 414 -17.79 -22.70 17.67
CA LYS A 414 -18.74 -23.58 16.95
C LYS A 414 -20.02 -22.84 16.53
N ALA A 415 -20.54 -21.97 17.39
CA ALA A 415 -21.74 -21.18 17.11
C ALA A 415 -21.50 -20.16 15.98
N ILE A 416 -20.35 -19.47 15.99
CA ILE A 416 -19.93 -18.54 14.93
C ILE A 416 -19.73 -19.29 13.61
N ILE A 417 -18.95 -20.39 13.60
CA ILE A 417 -18.71 -21.22 12.41
C ILE A 417 -20.04 -21.71 11.82
N THR A 418 -20.98 -22.19 12.64
CA THR A 418 -22.29 -22.66 12.17
C THR A 418 -23.09 -21.52 11.54
N ARG A 419 -23.16 -20.35 12.18
CA ARG A 419 -23.91 -19.18 11.70
C ARG A 419 -23.34 -18.64 10.39
N GLU A 420 -22.03 -18.44 10.33
CA GLU A 420 -21.39 -17.85 9.16
C GLU A 420 -21.32 -18.84 7.99
N ALA A 421 -21.16 -20.15 8.22
CA ALA A 421 -21.25 -21.15 7.15
C ALA A 421 -22.65 -21.21 6.51
N LEU A 422 -23.72 -20.94 7.28
CA LEU A 422 -25.08 -20.84 6.75
C LEU A 422 -25.25 -19.57 5.89
N LYS A 423 -24.78 -18.41 6.36
CA LYS A 423 -24.80 -17.16 5.58
C LYS A 423 -23.97 -17.28 4.29
N ALA A 424 -22.77 -17.87 4.38
CA ALA A 424 -21.90 -18.16 3.25
C ALA A 424 -22.64 -19.00 2.20
N ALA A 425 -23.32 -20.08 2.63
CA ALA A 425 -24.14 -20.90 1.75
C ALA A 425 -25.38 -20.21 1.18
N GLU A 426 -25.87 -19.11 1.77
CA GLU A 426 -26.96 -18.29 1.25
C GLU A 426 -26.48 -17.24 0.23
N ASN A 427 -25.35 -16.58 0.49
CA ASN A 427 -24.80 -15.53 -0.37
C ASN A 427 -23.79 -16.02 -1.42
N GLY A 428 -23.33 -17.27 -1.31
CA GLY A 428 -22.38 -17.93 -2.20
C GLY A 428 -20.90 -17.73 -1.85
N SER A 429 -20.58 -17.11 -0.71
CA SER A 429 -19.19 -16.82 -0.33
C SER A 429 -18.41 -18.07 0.08
N SER A 430 -17.13 -18.14 -0.28
CA SER A 430 -16.25 -19.26 0.01
C SER A 430 -15.62 -19.23 1.41
N THR A 431 -15.69 -18.12 2.16
CA THR A 431 -14.88 -17.94 3.39
C THR A 431 -15.72 -17.71 4.63
N VAL A 432 -15.45 -18.50 5.68
CA VAL A 432 -15.94 -18.30 7.06
C VAL A 432 -14.75 -17.90 7.93
N GLN A 433 -14.88 -16.82 8.71
CA GLN A 433 -13.77 -16.31 9.52
C GLN A 433 -14.23 -15.72 10.86
N PHE A 434 -13.38 -15.84 11.87
CA PHE A 434 -13.61 -15.31 13.22
C PHE A 434 -12.28 -14.99 13.92
N MET A 435 -12.34 -14.25 15.03
CA MET A 435 -11.19 -13.94 15.88
C MET A 435 -11.36 -14.59 17.25
N CYS A 436 -10.28 -15.08 17.85
CA CYS A 436 -10.26 -15.56 19.22
C CYS A 436 -10.05 -14.39 20.18
N ALA A 437 -10.70 -14.41 21.35
CA ALA A 437 -10.69 -13.28 22.30
C ALA A 437 -9.28 -12.96 22.84
N ASP A 438 -8.44 -13.98 22.99
CA ASP A 438 -7.04 -13.90 23.41
C ASP A 438 -6.27 -15.15 22.94
N SER A 439 -4.97 -15.22 23.27
CA SER A 439 -4.10 -16.35 22.91
C SER A 439 -4.45 -17.67 23.59
N GLU A 440 -5.03 -17.67 24.80
CA GLU A 440 -5.45 -18.90 25.49
C GLU A 440 -6.68 -19.50 24.80
N ALA A 441 -7.65 -18.65 24.45
CA ALA A 441 -8.78 -19.03 23.60
C ALA A 441 -8.31 -19.52 22.22
N PHE A 442 -7.32 -18.86 21.60
CA PHE A 442 -6.77 -19.29 20.31
C PHE A 442 -6.14 -20.68 20.38
N ASP A 443 -5.30 -20.96 21.37
CA ASP A 443 -4.67 -22.28 21.57
C ASP A 443 -5.73 -23.36 21.87
N GLU A 444 -6.74 -23.08 22.70
CA GLU A 444 -7.82 -24.03 22.97
C GLU A 444 -8.63 -24.33 21.71
N ILE A 445 -9.13 -23.29 21.02
CA ILE A 445 -10.01 -23.42 19.86
C ILE A 445 -9.28 -24.11 18.70
N THR A 446 -8.04 -23.71 18.41
CA THR A 446 -7.26 -24.33 17.33
C THR A 446 -6.95 -25.80 17.63
N SER A 447 -6.56 -26.13 18.86
CA SER A 447 -6.35 -27.50 19.32
C SER A 447 -7.63 -28.34 19.24
N ALA A 448 -8.76 -27.82 19.74
CA ALA A 448 -10.02 -28.54 19.81
C ALA A 448 -10.73 -28.73 18.46
N LEU A 449 -10.61 -27.76 17.55
CA LEU A 449 -11.33 -27.76 16.26
C LEU A 449 -10.46 -28.11 15.05
N PHE A 450 -9.13 -28.06 15.13
CA PHE A 450 -8.25 -28.23 13.96
C PHE A 450 -7.02 -29.12 14.20
N SER A 451 -6.73 -29.56 15.43
CA SER A 451 -5.81 -30.69 15.59
C SER A 451 -6.47 -32.00 15.12
N ASN A 452 -5.67 -32.95 14.63
CA ASN A 452 -6.12 -34.18 13.94
C ASN A 452 -6.77 -35.24 14.86
N ALA A 453 -7.69 -34.82 15.73
CA ALA A 453 -8.48 -35.68 16.61
C ALA A 453 -9.97 -35.70 16.19
N GLN A 454 -10.67 -36.79 16.54
CA GLN A 454 -12.09 -36.98 16.23
C GLN A 454 -12.98 -35.90 16.87
N GLY A 455 -13.90 -35.33 16.08
CA GLY A 455 -14.87 -34.32 16.54
C GLY A 455 -14.53 -32.86 16.17
N ASN A 456 -13.46 -32.67 15.39
CA ASN A 456 -12.99 -31.40 14.86
C ASN A 456 -14.03 -30.66 13.97
N VAL A 457 -13.63 -29.51 13.40
CA VAL A 457 -14.44 -28.54 12.62
C VAL A 457 -15.41 -29.18 11.59
N ILE A 458 -15.03 -30.32 11.00
CA ILE A 458 -15.88 -31.08 10.06
C ILE A 458 -17.24 -31.43 10.68
N THR A 459 -17.29 -31.78 11.96
CA THR A 459 -18.55 -32.16 12.64
C THR A 459 -19.51 -30.98 12.77
N VAL A 460 -18.96 -29.77 12.94
CA VAL A 460 -19.70 -28.50 13.00
C VAL A 460 -20.28 -28.17 11.62
N LEU A 461 -19.43 -28.25 10.59
CA LEU A 461 -19.80 -27.99 9.21
C LEU A 461 -20.81 -29.02 8.68
N GLU A 462 -20.71 -30.29 9.07
CA GLU A 462 -21.73 -31.33 8.81
C GLU A 462 -23.09 -31.02 9.46
N ALA A 463 -23.11 -30.35 10.61
CA ALA A 463 -24.36 -29.93 11.25
C ALA A 463 -24.97 -28.69 10.54
N ALA A 464 -24.12 -27.75 10.10
CA ALA A 464 -24.53 -26.58 9.31
C ALA A 464 -25.06 -26.99 7.92
N LYS A 465 -24.33 -27.83 7.19
CA LYS A 465 -24.65 -28.34 5.83
C LYS A 465 -26.06 -28.92 5.70
N LYS A 466 -26.59 -29.53 6.76
CA LYS A 466 -27.95 -30.09 6.81
C LYS A 466 -29.07 -29.04 6.78
N GLN A 467 -28.72 -27.77 7.00
CA GLN A 467 -29.62 -26.61 7.05
C GLN A 467 -29.26 -25.56 5.98
N ALA A 468 -28.14 -25.74 5.27
CA ALA A 468 -27.61 -24.78 4.32
C ALA A 468 -28.43 -24.70 3.02
N ALA A 469 -28.54 -23.50 2.44
CA ALA A 469 -29.21 -23.29 1.16
C ALA A 469 -28.43 -23.88 -0.03
N ARG A 470 -27.10 -23.91 0.07
CA ARG A 470 -26.15 -24.50 -0.90
C ARG A 470 -25.25 -25.51 -0.19
N LEU A 471 -24.97 -26.65 -0.83
CA LEU A 471 -24.18 -27.72 -0.22
C LEU A 471 -22.68 -27.53 -0.48
N PHE A 472 -21.87 -27.63 0.58
CA PHE A 472 -20.41 -27.56 0.54
C PHE A 472 -19.75 -28.88 0.97
N ASN A 473 -18.47 -29.04 0.64
CA ASN A 473 -17.66 -30.18 0.99
C ASN A 473 -17.43 -30.25 2.51
N THR A 474 -17.43 -31.48 3.02
CA THR A 474 -17.21 -31.82 4.43
C THR A 474 -16.37 -33.10 4.57
N GLU A 475 -15.91 -33.69 3.47
CA GLU A 475 -14.95 -34.80 3.48
C GLU A 475 -13.52 -34.31 3.73
N SER A 476 -13.21 -33.11 3.26
CA SER A 476 -12.05 -32.32 3.65
C SER A 476 -12.43 -30.84 3.79
N VAL A 477 -11.69 -30.12 4.63
CA VAL A 477 -11.89 -28.71 4.94
C VAL A 477 -10.53 -28.02 4.93
N TYR A 478 -10.42 -26.96 4.14
CA TYR A 478 -9.23 -26.11 4.11
C TYR A 478 -9.39 -24.99 5.12
N HIS A 479 -8.34 -24.72 5.90
CA HIS A 479 -8.36 -23.65 6.90
C HIS A 479 -7.00 -22.98 7.03
N ASN A 480 -7.00 -21.79 7.62
CA ASN A 480 -5.84 -21.06 8.09
C ASN A 480 -6.10 -20.56 9.52
N SER A 481 -5.04 -20.41 10.31
CA SER A 481 -5.09 -19.83 11.65
C SER A 481 -3.83 -19.01 11.86
N ASN A 482 -3.97 -17.77 12.33
CA ASN A 482 -2.87 -16.84 12.51
C ASN A 482 -2.77 -16.43 13.98
N GLU A 483 -1.70 -16.89 14.65
CA GLU A 483 -1.46 -16.62 16.08
C GLU A 483 -1.16 -15.14 16.36
N ASN A 484 -0.58 -14.42 15.39
CA ASN A 484 -0.26 -13.01 15.56
C ASN A 484 -1.53 -12.16 15.58
N THR A 485 -2.48 -12.41 14.67
CA THR A 485 -3.74 -11.66 14.56
C THR A 485 -4.89 -12.27 15.36
N LEU A 486 -4.70 -13.49 15.89
CA LEU A 486 -5.69 -14.33 16.58
C LEU A 486 -6.89 -14.74 15.71
N THR A 487 -6.76 -14.73 14.38
CA THR A 487 -7.85 -15.08 13.46
C THR A 487 -7.80 -16.54 13.02
N VAL A 488 -8.98 -17.08 12.72
CA VAL A 488 -9.17 -18.41 12.11
C VAL A 488 -10.09 -18.26 10.90
N LYS A 489 -9.69 -18.87 9.78
CA LYS A 489 -10.35 -18.81 8.48
C LYS A 489 -10.60 -20.22 7.96
N ILE A 490 -11.79 -20.47 7.43
CA ILE A 490 -12.25 -21.76 6.92
C ILE A 490 -12.79 -21.53 5.51
N PHE A 491 -12.35 -22.35 4.55
CA PHE A 491 -12.75 -22.25 3.15
C PHE A 491 -13.75 -23.37 2.80
N LEU A 492 -14.86 -22.99 2.18
CA LEU A 492 -15.97 -23.85 1.80
C LEU A 492 -15.93 -24.13 0.29
N ASP A 493 -15.58 -25.36 -0.10
CA ASP A 493 -15.71 -25.80 -1.49
C ASP A 493 -17.17 -26.21 -1.76
N TYR A 494 -17.88 -25.55 -2.67
CA TYR A 494 -19.27 -25.92 -3.02
C TYR A 494 -19.35 -27.15 -3.96
N LEU A 495 -20.45 -27.89 -3.88
CA LEU A 495 -20.63 -29.21 -4.53
C LEU A 495 -21.50 -29.21 -5.81
N ASP A 496 -21.84 -28.04 -6.35
CA ASP A 496 -22.85 -27.84 -7.41
C ASP A 496 -22.30 -27.38 -8.78
#